data_AF-A5GQ83-F1
#
_entry.id   AF-A5GQ83-F1
#
_cell.length_a   1.000
_cell.length_b   1.000
_cell.length_c   1.000
_cell.angle_alpha   90.00
_cell.angle_beta   90.00
_cell.angle_gamma   90.00
#
_symmetry.space_group_name_H-M   'P 1'
#
loop_
_entity.id
_entity.type
_entity.pdbx_description
1 polymer ?
#
loop_
_entity_poly.entity_id
_entity_poly.type
_entity_poly.pdbx_seq_one_letter_code
_entity_poly.pdbx_strand_id
1 'polypeptide(L)'
;MPEEPCQCPDCRRFYREHDRLIRENPSLRQQQELNWAALQAFRTLAGRVLEDLQKNQPHPGEASPAAAGGAATEDNSLQQALGDLETINAHLFSIEVLMERIFDVRVPEAVEQKFQELAGELAPDPLNVDRLRLNRLLHQTPDLP
;
A
#
# COMPACT_ATOMS: atom_id res chain seq x y z
N MET A 1 18.98 23.61 -5.06
CA MET A 1 17.72 24.03 -5.71
C MET A 1 16.66 23.03 -5.29
N PRO A 2 15.56 23.41 -4.61
CA PRO A 2 14.47 22.48 -4.43
C PRO A 2 13.85 22.27 -5.81
N GLU A 3 14.00 21.07 -6.36
CA GLU A 3 13.35 20.68 -7.60
C GLU A 3 11.83 20.86 -7.44
N GLU A 4 11.21 21.54 -8.41
CA GLU A 4 9.77 21.75 -8.43
C GLU A 4 9.04 20.39 -8.50
N PRO A 5 7.89 20.25 -7.80
CA PRO A 5 7.13 19.00 -7.83
C PRO A 5 6.64 18.69 -9.25
N CYS A 6 6.68 17.42 -9.64
CA CYS A 6 6.23 16.96 -10.95
C CYS A 6 4.78 17.37 -11.24
N GLN A 7 4.55 18.02 -12.39
CA GLN A 7 3.24 18.54 -12.78
C GLN A 7 2.50 17.66 -13.79
N CYS A 8 2.91 16.40 -13.98
CA CYS A 8 2.19 15.50 -14.90
C CYS A 8 0.73 15.25 -14.41
N PRO A 9 -0.21 14.88 -15.29
CA PRO A 9 -1.61 14.67 -14.92
C PRO A 9 -1.81 13.69 -13.75
N ASP A 10 -1.08 12.58 -13.72
CA ASP A 10 -1.20 11.56 -12.67
C ASP A 10 -0.71 12.06 -11.32
N CYS A 11 0.43 12.76 -11.30
CA CYS A 11 0.96 13.37 -10.08
C CYS A 11 -0.01 14.42 -9.54
N ARG A 12 -0.55 15.28 -10.40
CA ARG A 12 -1.54 16.29 -9.97
C ARG A 12 -2.80 15.65 -9.40
N ARG A 13 -3.27 14.55 -9.99
CA ARG A 13 -4.41 13.79 -9.46
C ARG A 13 -4.07 13.22 -8.10
N PHE A 14 -2.92 12.57 -7.96
CA PHE A 14 -2.50 11.98 -6.69
C PHE A 14 -2.33 13.03 -5.61
N TYR A 15 -1.60 14.12 -5.88
CA TYR A 15 -1.39 15.20 -4.92
C TYR A 15 -2.72 15.76 -4.42
N ARG A 16 -3.68 15.96 -5.33
CA ARG A 16 -5.02 16.40 -4.96
C ARG A 16 -5.73 15.40 -4.05
N GLU A 17 -5.67 14.12 -4.36
CA GLU A 17 -6.35 13.09 -3.54
C GLU A 17 -5.67 12.92 -2.18
N HIS A 18 -4.34 12.99 -2.13
CA HIS A 18 -3.59 12.91 -0.89
C HIS A 18 -3.85 14.12 0.03
N ASP A 19 -3.83 15.33 -0.53
CA ASP A 19 -4.21 16.56 0.19
C ASP A 19 -5.66 16.50 0.67
N ARG A 20 -6.54 15.84 -0.08
CA ARG A 20 -7.93 15.60 0.30
C ARG A 20 -8.01 14.63 1.48
N LEU A 21 -7.27 13.52 1.46
CA LEU A 21 -7.26 12.53 2.55
C LEU A 21 -6.85 13.15 3.88
N ILE A 22 -5.80 13.98 3.90
CA ILE A 22 -5.35 14.69 5.11
C ILE A 22 -6.43 15.65 5.64
N ARG A 23 -7.08 16.38 4.74
CA ARG A 23 -8.08 17.39 5.09
C ARG A 23 -9.40 16.79 5.58
N GLU A 24 -9.84 15.69 4.96
CA GLU A 24 -11.08 15.00 5.32
C GLU A 24 -10.94 14.10 6.56
N ASN A 25 -9.71 13.66 6.85
CA ASN A 25 -9.39 12.77 7.98
C ASN A 25 -8.36 13.42 8.91
N PRO A 26 -8.62 14.61 9.48
CA PRO A 26 -7.59 15.42 10.12
C PRO A 26 -7.20 14.98 11.54
N SER A 27 -7.77 13.91 12.10
CA SER A 27 -7.44 13.41 13.45
C SER A 27 -6.56 12.17 13.44
N LEU A 28 -5.89 11.88 14.56
CA LEU A 28 -5.09 10.65 14.69
C LEU A 28 -5.96 9.42 14.46
N ARG A 29 -7.15 9.40 15.07
CA ARG A 29 -8.08 8.28 14.93
C ARG A 29 -8.51 8.05 13.49
N GLN A 30 -8.81 9.11 12.74
CA GLN A 30 -9.23 8.99 11.34
C GLN A 30 -8.07 8.53 10.45
N GLN A 31 -6.85 9.01 10.70
CA GLN A 31 -5.65 8.53 9.99
C GLN A 31 -5.38 7.04 10.28
N GLN A 32 -5.55 6.59 11.52
CA GLN A 32 -5.47 5.18 11.87
C GLN A 32 -6.50 4.37 11.08
N GLU A 33 -7.78 4.78 11.08
CA GLU A 33 -8.86 4.11 10.35
C GLU A 33 -8.62 4.04 8.85
N LEU A 34 -8.09 5.10 8.24
CA LEU A 34 -7.71 5.13 6.83
C LEU A 34 -6.61 4.11 6.52
N ASN A 35 -5.55 4.06 7.33
CA ASN A 35 -4.46 3.09 7.16
C ASN A 35 -4.95 1.65 7.35
N TRP A 36 -5.85 1.42 8.30
CA TRP A 36 -6.47 0.11 8.51
C TRP A 36 -7.30 -0.32 7.30
N ALA A 37 -8.16 0.55 6.80
CA ALA A 37 -8.97 0.25 5.63
C ALA A 37 -8.10 -0.08 4.40
N ALA A 38 -7.02 0.66 4.18
CA ALA A 38 -6.07 0.42 3.10
C ALA A 38 -5.35 -0.94 3.25
N LEU A 39 -4.87 -1.26 4.47
CA LEU A 39 -4.21 -2.53 4.76
C LEU A 39 -5.17 -3.72 4.54
N GLN A 40 -6.41 -3.62 5.05
CA GLN A 40 -7.42 -4.67 4.91
C GLN A 40 -7.82 -4.88 3.46
N ALA A 41 -7.95 -3.80 2.67
CA ALA A 41 -8.20 -3.89 1.23
C ALA A 41 -7.06 -4.62 0.51
N PHE A 42 -5.81 -4.26 0.79
CA PHE A 42 -4.66 -4.91 0.16
C PHE A 42 -4.57 -6.40 0.54
N ARG A 43 -4.66 -6.72 1.82
CA ARG A 43 -4.63 -8.11 2.30
C ARG A 43 -5.74 -8.95 1.68
N THR A 44 -6.96 -8.42 1.62
CA THR A 44 -8.09 -9.14 1.04
C THR A 44 -7.82 -9.45 -0.43
N LEU A 45 -7.34 -8.47 -1.20
CA LEU A 45 -7.05 -8.64 -2.61
C LEU A 45 -5.90 -9.64 -2.84
N ALA A 46 -4.79 -9.47 -2.12
CA ALA A 46 -3.63 -10.35 -2.24
C ALA A 46 -3.96 -11.81 -1.84
N GLY A 47 -4.74 -11.99 -0.77
CA GLY A 47 -5.22 -13.31 -0.36
C GLY A 47 -6.12 -13.96 -1.40
N ARG A 48 -7.05 -13.21 -2.00
CA ARG A 48 -7.93 -13.73 -3.06
C ARG A 48 -7.17 -14.13 -4.32
N VAL A 49 -6.20 -13.32 -4.74
CA VAL A 49 -5.34 -13.66 -5.88
C VAL A 49 -4.55 -14.94 -5.60
N LEU A 50 -3.96 -15.08 -4.41
CA LEU A 50 -3.22 -16.28 -4.02
C LEU A 50 -4.12 -17.52 -4.04
N GLU A 51 -5.30 -17.45 -3.42
CA GLU A 51 -6.28 -18.54 -3.39
C GLU A 51 -6.70 -18.99 -4.79
N ASP A 52 -6.98 -18.04 -5.70
CA ASP A 52 -7.42 -18.36 -7.05
C ASP A 52 -6.30 -18.97 -7.89
N LEU A 53 -5.06 -18.47 -7.77
CA LEU A 53 -3.91 -19.06 -8.47
C LEU A 53 -3.58 -20.48 -7.98
N GLN A 54 -3.67 -20.73 -6.67
CA GLN A 54 -3.45 -22.07 -6.10
C GLN A 54 -4.51 -23.08 -6.55
N LYS A 55 -5.79 -22.68 -6.65
CA LYS A 55 -6.88 -23.55 -7.13
C LYS A 55 -6.72 -23.93 -8.60
N ASN A 56 -6.14 -23.05 -9.40
CA ASN A 56 -5.92 -23.27 -10.83
C ASN A 56 -4.67 -24.10 -11.14
N GLN A 57 -3.90 -24.54 -10.13
CA GLN A 57 -2.76 -25.42 -10.37
C GLN A 57 -3.20 -26.85 -10.68
N PRO A 58 -2.62 -27.49 -11.73
CA PRO A 58 -2.92 -28.86 -12.06
C PRO A 58 -2.55 -29.78 -10.89
N HIS A 59 -3.49 -30.62 -10.46
CA HIS A 59 -3.19 -31.61 -9.44
C HIS A 59 -2.19 -32.65 -9.98
N PRO A 60 -1.35 -33.26 -9.13
CA PRO A 60 -0.29 -34.19 -9.53
C PRO A 60 -0.74 -35.42 -10.35
N GLY A 61 -2.04 -35.61 -10.57
CA GLY A 61 -2.62 -36.72 -11.33
C GLY A 61 -3.14 -36.37 -12.74
N GLU A 62 -3.12 -35.10 -13.17
CA GLU A 62 -3.71 -34.66 -14.46
C GLU A 62 -2.68 -34.24 -15.52
N ALA A 63 -1.39 -34.19 -15.19
CA ALA A 63 -0.35 -33.77 -16.12
C ALA A 63 -0.03 -34.84 -17.18
N SER A 64 -0.37 -34.54 -18.45
CA SER A 64 -0.02 -35.38 -19.60
C SER A 64 1.45 -35.16 -20.01
N PRO A 65 2.24 -36.22 -20.29
CA PRO A 65 3.71 -36.15 -20.40
C PRO A 65 4.27 -35.42 -21.65
N ALA A 66 3.43 -34.78 -22.48
CA ALA A 66 3.84 -34.28 -23.80
C ALA A 66 4.32 -32.81 -23.85
N ALA A 67 4.28 -32.05 -22.75
CA ALA A 67 4.55 -30.60 -22.74
C ALA A 67 5.83 -30.17 -21.99
N ALA A 68 6.73 -31.11 -21.69
CA ALA A 68 7.78 -30.96 -20.67
C ALA A 68 8.87 -29.88 -20.90
N GLY A 69 8.99 -29.31 -22.11
CA GLY A 69 10.08 -28.38 -22.44
C GLY A 69 9.79 -26.89 -22.15
N GLY A 70 8.54 -26.45 -22.36
CA GLY A 70 8.13 -25.05 -22.16
C GLY A 70 7.33 -24.84 -20.86
N ALA A 71 6.49 -25.82 -20.51
CA ALA A 71 5.67 -25.79 -19.31
C ALA A 71 6.51 -25.75 -18.02
N ALA A 72 7.66 -26.44 -17.98
CA ALA A 72 8.51 -26.49 -16.79
C ALA A 72 9.07 -25.11 -16.38
N THR A 73 9.37 -24.23 -17.34
CA THR A 73 9.86 -22.87 -17.06
C THR A 73 8.76 -21.91 -16.61
N GLU A 74 7.56 -22.01 -17.18
CA GLU A 74 6.40 -21.22 -16.77
C GLU A 74 5.81 -21.69 -15.44
N ASP A 75 5.80 -23.01 -15.18
CA ASP A 75 5.40 -23.58 -13.90
C ASP A 75 6.33 -23.14 -12.77
N ASN A 76 7.64 -23.08 -13.03
CA ASN A 76 8.63 -22.63 -12.04
C ASN A 76 8.52 -21.13 -11.75
N SER A 77 8.24 -20.29 -12.77
CA SER A 77 8.02 -18.85 -12.55
C SER A 77 6.71 -18.56 -11.81
N LEU A 78 5.65 -19.33 -12.08
CA LEU A 78 4.39 -19.24 -11.36
C LEU A 78 4.53 -19.72 -9.90
N GLN A 79 5.24 -20.81 -9.66
CA GLN A 79 5.54 -21.30 -8.31
C GLN A 79 6.34 -20.27 -7.50
N GLN A 80 7.32 -19.62 -8.13
CA GLN A 80 8.05 -18.52 -7.48
C GLN A 80 7.11 -17.36 -7.14
N ALA A 81 6.26 -16.92 -8.08
CA ALA A 81 5.31 -15.83 -7.84
C ALA A 81 4.31 -16.16 -6.70
N LEU A 82 3.90 -17.42 -6.57
CA LEU A 82 3.07 -17.87 -5.45
C LEU A 82 3.81 -17.77 -4.11
N GLY A 83 5.07 -18.21 -4.05
CA GLY A 83 5.91 -18.06 -2.86
C GLY A 83 6.16 -16.59 -2.48
N ASP A 84 6.31 -15.72 -3.47
CA ASP A 84 6.44 -14.28 -3.25
C ASP A 84 5.13 -13.68 -2.71
N LEU A 85 3.97 -14.08 -3.24
CA LEU A 85 2.65 -13.67 -2.72
C LEU A 85 2.39 -14.18 -1.30
N GLU A 86 2.79 -15.40 -0.97
CA GLU A 86 2.73 -15.94 0.39
C GLU A 86 3.60 -15.11 1.36
N THR A 87 4.80 -14.74 0.91
CA THR A 87 5.71 -13.88 1.67
C THR A 87 5.11 -12.48 1.88
N ILE A 88 4.52 -11.88 0.85
CA ILE A 88 3.79 -10.61 0.96
C ILE A 88 2.66 -10.72 1.98
N ASN A 89 1.84 -11.77 1.90
CA ASN A 89 0.73 -11.98 2.85
C ASN A 89 1.22 -12.13 4.30
N ALA A 90 2.34 -12.81 4.53
CA ALA A 90 2.97 -12.91 5.86
C ALA A 90 3.44 -11.54 6.39
N HIS A 91 3.99 -10.69 5.52
CA HIS A 91 4.34 -9.32 5.87
C HIS A 91 3.12 -8.46 6.18
N LEU A 92 2.04 -8.57 5.39
CA LEU A 92 0.79 -7.84 5.66
C LEU A 92 0.17 -8.24 7.00
N PHE A 93 0.24 -9.53 7.37
CA PHE A 93 -0.16 -9.99 8.69
C PHE A 93 0.70 -9.36 9.80
N SER A 94 2.02 -9.28 9.59
CA SER A 94 2.92 -8.65 10.56
C SER A 94 2.61 -7.16 10.75
N ILE A 95 2.30 -6.45 9.66
CA ILE A 95 1.89 -5.04 9.70
C ILE A 95 0.54 -4.89 10.42
N GLU A 96 -0.42 -5.79 10.20
CA GLU A 96 -1.72 -5.77 10.86
C GLU A 96 -1.57 -5.80 12.38
N VAL A 97 -0.79 -6.74 12.91
CA VAL A 97 -0.52 -6.85 14.35
C VAL A 97 0.14 -5.58 14.91
N LEU A 98 1.02 -4.95 14.13
CA LEU A 98 1.61 -3.67 14.52
C LEU A 98 0.58 -2.54 14.52
N MET A 99 -0.29 -2.49 13.51
CA MET A 99 -1.37 -1.50 13.42
C MET A 99 -2.33 -1.64 14.60
N GLU A 100 -2.74 -2.86 14.98
CA GLU A 100 -3.59 -3.07 16.17
C GLU A 100 -2.98 -2.44 17.43
N ARG A 101 -1.67 -2.58 17.63
CA ARG A 101 -0.96 -1.94 18.75
C ARG A 101 -0.94 -0.41 18.67
N ILE A 102 -0.82 0.13 17.46
CA ILE A 102 -0.89 1.59 17.24
C ILE A 102 -2.30 2.10 17.55
N PHE A 103 -3.33 1.34 17.19
CA PHE A 103 -4.74 1.68 17.43
C PHE A 103 -5.12 1.73 18.91
N ASP A 104 -4.43 0.97 19.77
CA ASP A 104 -4.65 1.00 21.22
C ASP A 104 -4.10 2.27 21.89
N VAL A 105 -3.27 3.05 21.20
CA VAL A 105 -2.72 4.29 21.74
C VAL A 105 -3.80 5.37 21.78
N ARG A 106 -4.09 5.86 22.99
CA ARG A 106 -4.96 7.02 23.21
C ARG A 106 -4.12 8.26 23.46
N VAL A 107 -4.52 9.37 22.84
CA VAL A 107 -3.88 10.67 23.05
C VAL A 107 -4.86 11.66 23.70
N PRO A 108 -4.39 12.66 24.45
CA PRO A 108 -5.24 13.72 24.98
C PRO A 108 -5.90 14.56 23.88
N GLU A 109 -7.04 15.17 24.18
CA GLU A 109 -7.79 16.02 23.23
C GLU A 109 -6.95 17.17 22.65
N ALA A 110 -6.05 17.77 23.45
CA ALA A 110 -5.15 18.82 22.99
C ALA A 110 -4.23 18.35 21.84
N VAL A 111 -3.87 17.06 21.82
CA VAL A 111 -3.09 16.47 20.72
C VAL A 111 -3.97 16.31 19.48
N GLU A 112 -5.20 15.80 19.64
CA GLU A 112 -6.15 15.68 18.51
C GLU A 112 -6.47 17.04 17.87
N GLN A 113 -6.65 18.09 18.67
CA GLN A 113 -6.82 19.45 18.18
C GLN A 113 -5.59 19.90 17.37
N LYS A 114 -4.38 19.53 17.80
CA LYS A 114 -3.15 19.86 17.07
C LYS A 114 -3.04 19.12 15.73
N PHE A 115 -3.50 17.87 15.65
CA PHE A 115 -3.62 17.15 14.39
C PHE A 115 -4.51 17.91 13.40
N GLN A 116 -5.66 18.42 13.87
CA GLN A 116 -6.60 19.14 13.01
C GLN A 116 -6.06 20.47 12.51
N GLU A 117 -5.39 21.23 13.38
CA GLU A 117 -4.72 22.49 13.03
C GLU A 117 -3.68 22.25 11.93
N LEU A 118 -2.77 21.30 12.13
CA LEU A 118 -1.69 21.01 11.18
C LEU A 118 -2.20 20.43 9.86
N ALA A 119 -3.23 19.58 9.89
CA ALA A 119 -3.88 19.10 8.67
C ALA A 119 -4.46 20.26 7.84
N GLY A 120 -4.99 21.27 8.52
CA GLY A 120 -5.47 22.51 7.92
C GLY A 120 -4.37 23.39 7.31
N GLU A 121 -3.14 23.32 7.81
CA GLU A 121 -1.97 24.04 7.26
C GLU A 121 -1.29 23.31 6.10
N LEU A 122 -1.24 21.97 6.16
CA LEU A 122 -0.57 21.12 5.17
C LEU A 122 -1.30 21.08 3.83
N ALA A 123 -2.62 20.92 3.84
CA ALA A 123 -3.41 20.73 2.62
C ALA A 123 -3.57 21.97 1.70
N PRO A 124 -3.58 23.23 2.17
CA PRO A 124 -3.75 24.40 1.31
C PRO A 124 -2.46 24.97 0.70
N ASP A 125 -1.26 24.76 1.27
CA ASP A 125 -0.03 25.38 0.78
C ASP A 125 0.75 24.49 -0.22
N PRO A 126 0.91 24.88 -1.50
CA PRO A 126 1.66 24.14 -2.52
C PRO A 126 3.17 24.11 -2.34
N LEU A 127 3.72 24.96 -1.48
CA LEU A 127 5.17 25.04 -1.23
C LEU A 127 5.56 24.54 0.16
N ASN A 128 4.60 24.01 0.93
CA ASN A 128 4.87 23.42 2.22
C ASN A 128 5.89 22.26 2.09
N VAL A 129 6.93 22.28 2.92
CA VAL A 129 8.05 21.33 2.85
C VAL A 129 7.63 19.89 3.13
N ASP A 130 6.71 19.70 4.08
CA ASP A 130 6.18 18.38 4.41
C ASP A 130 5.31 17.84 3.27
N ARG A 131 4.52 18.71 2.62
CA ARG A 131 3.80 18.37 1.39
C ARG A 131 4.74 17.95 0.27
N LEU A 132 5.83 18.68 0.05
CA LEU A 132 6.85 18.32 -0.95
C LEU A 132 7.53 16.99 -0.63
N ARG A 133 7.79 16.71 0.66
CA ARG A 133 8.35 15.42 1.10
C ARG A 133 7.39 14.26 0.83
N LEU A 134 6.11 14.42 1.16
CA LEU A 134 5.09 13.40 0.91
C LEU A 134 4.93 13.14 -0.60
N ASN A 135 4.95 14.21 -1.40
CA ASN A 135 4.87 14.10 -2.86
C ASN A 135 6.08 13.40 -3.51
N ARG A 136 7.25 13.43 -2.86
CA ARG A 136 8.48 12.74 -3.34
C ARG A 136 8.47 11.25 -3.09
N LEU A 137 7.86 10.77 -2.01
CA LEU A 137 7.78 9.33 -1.72
C LEU A 137 7.14 8.53 -2.85
N LEU A 138 6.28 9.17 -3.64
CA LEU A 138 5.55 8.57 -4.76
C LEU A 138 6.40 8.39 -6.01
N HIS A 139 7.40 9.26 -6.19
CA HIS A 139 8.38 9.20 -7.28
C HIS A 139 9.60 8.35 -6.94
N GLN A 140 9.74 7.98 -5.66
CA GLN A 140 10.85 7.20 -5.14
C GLN A 140 10.51 5.74 -4.94
N THR A 141 9.43 5.22 -5.55
CA THR A 141 9.36 3.77 -5.75
C THR A 141 10.60 3.42 -6.55
N PRO A 142 11.61 2.74 -5.97
CA PRO A 142 12.83 2.45 -6.71
C PRO A 142 12.40 1.68 -7.94
N ASP A 143 12.99 1.99 -9.11
CA ASP A 143 12.97 1.04 -10.21
C ASP A 143 13.51 -0.28 -9.61
N LEU A 144 12.61 -1.24 -9.40
CA LEU A 144 12.99 -2.58 -9.00
C LEU A 144 13.93 -3.08 -10.11
N PRO A 145 15.13 -3.57 -9.78
CA PRO A 145 16.09 -4.03 -10.79
C PRO A 145 15.52 -5.15 -11.67
#